data_AF-A0A1B8NXX7-F1
#
_entry.id   AF-A0A1B8NXX7-F1
#
_cell.length_a   1.000
_cell.length_b   1.000
_cell.length_c   1.000
_cell.angle_alpha   90.00
_cell.angle_beta   90.00
_cell.angle_gamma   90.00
#
_symmetry.space_group_name_H-M   'P 1'
#
loop_
_entity.id
_entity.type
_entity.pdbx_description
1 polymer ?
#
loop_
_entity_poly.entity_id
_entity_poly.type
_entity_poly.pdbx_seq_one_letter_code
_entity_poly.pdbx_strand_id
1 'polypeptide(L)'
;MLLNLARDESGRGNWETLIEQLESRGEAAESVLAPASAGPNPDATVDESGLSVALNIASVQVHQGQVNYRDAQAERHVTLEQLNISGRNVNPDRPFPLNASLRVLLDNDLDTEAATLVSDLILKTQVDLGLAEGRHVLSKLSLQTDSRLGDSQDQQKINLDAAEAILDLGKQQLTVTDGQLDTSLLHPRLGEKRLPLAMGFQLDADLQAQTAQLRELHLTGPDGLALTGNLNLDELFTAPTYRGQVQLEPLSLRPWLTRLDAMPATASDTALSEASLTSPVEGICNPSPWTA
;
A
#
# COMPACT_ATOMS: atom_id res chain seq x y z
N MET A 1 -0.28 12.14 -20.16
CA MET A 1 0.88 11.23 -20.34
C MET A 1 0.34 9.81 -20.40
N LEU A 2 0.82 8.94 -21.30
CA LEU A 2 0.39 7.54 -21.37
C LEU A 2 1.61 6.63 -21.21
N LEU A 3 1.54 5.68 -20.28
CA LEU A 3 2.57 4.68 -20.04
C LEU A 3 1.94 3.28 -20.14
N ASN A 4 2.54 2.40 -20.93
CA ASN A 4 2.10 1.01 -21.05
C ASN A 4 3.17 0.10 -20.46
N LEU A 5 2.82 -0.56 -19.35
CA LEU A 5 3.66 -1.52 -18.64
C LEU A 5 3.10 -2.91 -18.90
N ALA A 6 3.97 -3.86 -19.24
CA ALA A 6 3.57 -5.23 -19.49
C ALA A 6 4.59 -6.18 -18.86
N ARG A 7 4.09 -7.13 -18.07
CA ARG A 7 4.81 -8.31 -17.59
C ARG A 7 4.40 -9.52 -18.41
N ASP A 8 5.38 -10.22 -18.97
CA ASP A 8 5.17 -11.45 -19.74
C ASP A 8 4.97 -12.68 -18.83
N GLU A 9 4.68 -13.83 -19.44
CA GLU A 9 4.48 -15.12 -18.73
C GLU A 9 5.73 -15.59 -17.97
N SER A 10 6.92 -15.09 -18.35
CA SER A 10 8.17 -15.40 -17.66
C SER A 10 8.43 -14.47 -16.47
N GLY A 11 7.52 -13.53 -16.19
CA GLY A 11 7.62 -12.56 -15.11
C GLY A 11 8.40 -11.29 -15.46
N ARG A 12 8.92 -11.18 -16.68
CA ARG A 12 9.76 -10.04 -17.10
C ARG A 12 8.91 -8.86 -17.55
N GLY A 13 9.16 -7.70 -16.95
CA GLY A 13 8.53 -6.43 -17.32
C GLY A 13 9.23 -5.70 -18.47
N ASN A 14 8.48 -5.00 -19.32
CA ASN A 14 9.07 -4.12 -20.34
C ASN A 14 9.84 -2.92 -19.76
N TRP A 15 9.64 -2.60 -18.46
CA TRP A 15 10.40 -1.57 -17.74
C TRP A 15 11.74 -2.07 -17.20
N GLU A 16 11.94 -3.38 -17.02
CA GLU A 16 13.22 -3.93 -16.54
C GLU A 16 14.33 -3.63 -17.54
N THR A 17 14.04 -3.78 -18.84
CA THR A 17 14.98 -3.41 -19.91
C THR A 17 15.33 -1.91 -19.89
N LEU A 18 14.41 -1.04 -19.47
CA LEU A 18 14.69 0.39 -19.33
C LEU A 18 15.60 0.67 -18.14
N ILE A 19 15.42 -0.05 -17.03
CA ILE A 19 16.28 0.07 -15.83
C ILE A 19 17.69 -0.45 -16.14
N GLU A 20 17.81 -1.65 -16.73
CA GLU A 20 19.09 -2.22 -17.18
C GLU A 20 19.85 -1.29 -18.14
N GLN A 21 19.12 -0.60 -19.03
CA GLN A 21 19.69 0.40 -19.93
C GLN A 21 20.12 1.68 -19.22
N LEU A 22 19.43 2.10 -18.16
CA LEU A 22 19.81 3.28 -17.38
C LEU A 22 21.02 2.98 -16.50
N GLU A 23 21.07 1.81 -15.88
CA GLU A 23 22.21 1.34 -15.07
C GLU A 23 23.47 1.19 -15.92
N SER A 24 23.38 0.50 -17.06
CA SER A 24 24.52 0.34 -17.99
C SER A 24 25.01 1.66 -18.59
N ARG A 25 24.13 2.66 -18.78
CA ARG A 25 24.53 4.01 -19.23
C ARG A 25 25.18 4.81 -18.10
N GLY A 26 24.73 4.64 -16.85
CA GLY A 26 25.35 5.22 -15.67
C GLY A 26 26.79 4.71 -15.50
N GLU A 27 26.98 3.40 -15.59
CA GLU A 27 28.30 2.75 -15.54
C GLU A 27 29.21 3.17 -16.71
N ALA A 28 28.67 3.33 -17.92
CA ALA A 28 29.43 3.79 -19.08
C ALA A 28 29.84 5.27 -18.95
N ALA A 29 29.00 6.13 -18.37
CA ALA A 29 29.34 7.52 -18.10
C ALA A 29 30.40 7.65 -16.99
N GLU A 30 30.34 6.80 -15.97
CA GLU A 30 31.30 6.73 -14.87
C GLU A 30 32.66 6.15 -15.34
N SER A 31 32.62 5.14 -16.22
CA SER A 31 33.79 4.55 -16.89
C SER A 31 34.57 5.55 -17.76
N VAL A 32 33.89 6.48 -18.43
CA VAL A 32 34.52 7.52 -19.27
C VAL A 32 35.21 8.60 -18.41
N LEU A 33 34.78 8.78 -17.16
CA LEU A 33 35.39 9.72 -16.22
C LEU A 33 36.54 9.10 -15.38
N ALA A 34 36.74 7.78 -15.45
CA ALA A 34 37.62 7.03 -14.54
C ALA A 34 39.14 7.04 -14.85
N PRO A 35 39.65 7.61 -15.97
CA PRO A 35 41.06 7.98 -15.98
C PRO A 35 41.30 9.35 -16.62
N ALA A 36 40.85 10.42 -15.95
CA ALA A 36 41.39 11.77 -16.18
C ALA A 36 42.03 12.39 -14.91
N SER A 37 42.31 11.56 -13.90
CA SER A 37 42.97 11.98 -12.65
C SER A 37 44.31 11.24 -12.48
N ALA A 38 45.29 11.57 -13.32
CA ALA A 38 46.68 11.20 -13.10
C ALA A 38 47.61 12.29 -13.63
N GLY A 39 47.78 13.34 -12.83
CA GLY A 39 48.86 14.31 -12.96
C GLY A 39 49.20 14.83 -11.57
N PRO A 40 50.45 14.70 -11.08
CA PRO A 40 50.79 15.17 -9.75
C PRO A 40 50.91 16.69 -9.80
N ASN A 41 50.07 17.40 -9.05
CA ASN A 41 50.31 18.81 -8.73
C ASN A 41 50.61 18.90 -7.23
N PRO A 42 51.87 19.11 -6.81
CA PRO A 42 52.16 19.58 -5.46
C PRO A 42 51.79 21.05 -5.40
N ASP A 43 51.15 21.48 -4.31
CA ASP A 43 50.66 22.84 -4.05
C ASP A 43 49.36 23.25 -4.75
N ALA A 44 48.24 22.79 -4.18
CA ALA A 44 47.01 23.57 -4.12
C ALA A 44 46.28 23.22 -2.81
N THR A 45 46.55 24.00 -1.78
CA THR A 45 45.55 24.22 -0.73
C THR A 45 44.39 25.03 -1.31
N VAL A 46 43.20 24.81 -0.74
CA VAL A 46 41.95 25.60 -0.82
C VAL A 46 40.77 24.90 -1.54
N ASP A 47 39.82 24.54 -0.66
CA ASP A 47 38.36 24.38 -0.75
C ASP A 47 37.73 23.21 -1.52
N GLU A 48 37.46 22.14 -0.75
CA GLU A 48 36.28 21.30 -0.91
C GLU A 48 35.02 22.15 -0.72
N SER A 49 34.51 22.73 -1.81
CA SER A 49 33.12 23.16 -1.90
C SER A 49 32.50 22.44 -3.08
N GLY A 50 32.10 21.19 -2.84
CA GLY A 50 31.15 20.51 -3.70
C GLY A 50 29.93 21.41 -3.83
N LEU A 51 29.68 21.89 -5.05
CA LEU A 51 28.52 22.70 -5.38
C LEU A 51 27.25 21.86 -5.14
N SER A 52 26.72 21.90 -3.91
CA SER A 52 25.35 21.50 -3.64
C SER A 52 24.45 22.51 -4.32
N VAL A 53 24.08 22.23 -5.58
CA VAL A 53 22.99 22.93 -6.23
C VAL A 53 21.76 22.63 -5.39
N ALA A 54 21.38 23.57 -4.52
CA ALA A 54 20.15 23.50 -3.74
C ALA A 54 18.98 23.60 -4.72
N LEU A 55 18.62 22.47 -5.33
CA LEU A 55 17.57 22.36 -6.31
C LEU A 55 16.23 22.55 -5.58
N ASN A 56 15.73 23.77 -5.60
CA ASN A 56 14.40 24.10 -5.09
C ASN A 56 13.47 24.21 -6.29
N ILE A 57 12.59 23.22 -6.45
CA ILE A 57 11.58 23.25 -7.51
C ILE A 57 10.31 23.88 -6.91
N ALA A 58 9.90 25.02 -7.45
CA ALA A 58 8.75 25.76 -6.95
C ALA A 58 7.47 24.90 -6.89
N SER A 59 7.23 24.11 -7.94
CA SER A 59 6.17 23.12 -7.97
C SER A 59 6.43 22.04 -9.00
N VAL A 60 6.00 20.82 -8.70
CA VAL A 60 5.92 19.71 -9.67
C VAL A 60 4.44 19.40 -9.88
N GLN A 61 4.03 19.27 -11.13
CA GLN A 61 2.66 18.92 -11.48
C GLN A 61 2.64 17.87 -12.59
N VAL A 62 1.92 16.79 -12.35
CA VAL A 62 1.50 15.84 -13.37
C VAL A 62 -0.01 15.96 -13.47
N HIS A 63 -0.54 16.11 -14.68
CA HIS A 63 -1.97 16.19 -14.93
C HIS A 63 -2.39 15.12 -15.92
N GLN A 64 -3.52 14.47 -15.62
CA GLN A 64 -4.16 13.51 -16.53
C GLN A 64 -3.18 12.46 -17.07
N GLY A 65 -2.38 11.89 -16.17
CA GLY A 65 -1.58 10.71 -16.47
C GLY A 65 -2.47 9.49 -16.62
N GLN A 66 -2.05 8.57 -17.48
CA GLN A 66 -2.62 7.24 -17.61
C GLN A 66 -1.50 6.21 -17.62
N VAL A 67 -1.66 5.15 -16.85
CA VAL A 67 -0.77 3.99 -16.85
C VAL A 67 -1.62 2.74 -17.07
N ASN A 68 -1.28 1.97 -18.08
CA ASN A 68 -1.90 0.66 -18.32
C ASN A 68 -0.87 -0.39 -17.95
N TYR A 69 -1.19 -1.25 -16.98
CA TYR A 69 -0.36 -2.38 -16.58
C TYR A 69 -1.05 -3.69 -16.93
N ARG A 70 -0.39 -4.53 -17.73
CA ARG A 70 -0.87 -5.88 -18.05
C ARG A 70 0.08 -6.92 -17.45
N ASP A 71 -0.45 -7.81 -16.64
CA ASP A 71 0.27 -8.93 -16.04
C ASP A 71 -0.25 -10.24 -16.63
N ALA A 72 0.52 -10.85 -17.55
CA ALA A 72 0.14 -12.12 -18.17
C ALA A 72 0.29 -13.30 -17.20
N GLN A 73 1.13 -13.20 -16.18
CA GLN A 73 1.37 -14.27 -15.22
C GLN A 73 0.22 -14.38 -14.20
N ALA A 74 -0.34 -13.24 -13.80
CA ALA A 74 -1.46 -13.15 -12.88
C ALA A 74 -2.82 -12.98 -13.59
N GLU A 75 -2.85 -13.05 -14.93
CA GLU A 75 -4.04 -12.84 -15.77
C GLU A 75 -4.82 -11.56 -15.42
N ARG A 76 -4.10 -10.45 -15.20
CA ARG A 76 -4.68 -9.22 -14.66
C ARG A 76 -4.34 -7.98 -15.49
N HIS A 77 -5.31 -7.08 -15.62
CA HIS A 77 -5.11 -5.75 -16.16
C HIS A 77 -5.39 -4.69 -15.10
N VAL A 78 -4.50 -3.70 -14.97
CA VAL A 78 -4.66 -2.56 -14.09
C VAL A 78 -4.55 -1.29 -14.91
N THR A 79 -5.58 -0.45 -14.87
CA THR A 79 -5.57 0.88 -15.48
C THR A 79 -5.53 1.92 -14.37
N LEU A 80 -4.51 2.76 -14.38
CA LEU A 80 -4.47 3.99 -13.59
C LEU A 80 -4.85 5.14 -14.51
N GLU A 81 -5.95 5.80 -14.23
CA GLU A 81 -6.46 6.92 -15.02
C GLU A 81 -6.51 8.18 -14.19
N GLN A 82 -6.60 9.32 -14.87
CA GLN A 82 -6.75 10.63 -14.22
C GLN A 82 -5.70 10.86 -13.13
N LEU A 83 -4.49 10.36 -13.34
CA LEU A 83 -3.40 10.52 -12.40
C LEU A 83 -3.00 12.00 -12.38
N ASN A 84 -3.27 12.65 -11.27
CA ASN A 84 -2.85 14.00 -10.97
C ASN A 84 -1.93 13.98 -9.76
N ILE A 85 -0.76 14.60 -9.86
CA ILE A 85 0.19 14.71 -8.76
C ILE A 85 0.60 16.17 -8.65
N SER A 86 0.62 16.70 -7.44
CA SER A 86 1.10 18.06 -7.18
C SER A 86 1.99 18.09 -5.95
N GLY A 87 3.20 18.64 -6.12
CA GLY A 87 4.12 18.97 -5.05
C GLY A 87 4.43 20.46 -5.10
N ARG A 88 4.60 21.10 -3.94
CA ARG A 88 5.00 22.53 -3.85
C ARG A 88 6.23 22.67 -3.00
N ASN A 89 7.10 23.62 -3.35
CA ASN A 89 8.39 23.83 -2.69
C ASN A 89 9.17 22.50 -2.57
N VAL A 90 9.20 21.76 -3.67
CA VAL A 90 9.85 20.45 -3.73
C VAL A 90 11.34 20.66 -3.46
N ASN A 91 11.81 19.99 -2.42
CA ASN A 91 13.17 20.12 -1.91
C ASN A 91 13.73 18.72 -1.64
N PRO A 92 14.91 18.37 -2.18
CA PRO A 92 15.57 17.09 -1.92
C PRO A 92 15.96 16.83 -0.47
N ASP A 93 16.23 17.88 0.29
CA ASP A 93 16.82 17.84 1.64
C ASP A 93 15.80 18.16 2.75
N ARG A 94 14.53 18.42 2.39
CA ARG A 94 13.50 18.87 3.33
C ARG A 94 12.13 18.29 2.99
N PRO A 95 11.29 17.98 3.99
CA PRO A 95 9.92 17.58 3.75
C PRO A 95 9.10 18.64 3.02
N PHE A 96 8.34 18.23 1.99
CA PHE A 96 7.43 19.10 1.25
C PHE A 96 6.05 18.46 1.05
N PRO A 97 4.97 19.24 0.94
CA PRO A 97 3.63 18.69 0.75
C PRO A 97 3.47 18.08 -0.65
N LEU A 98 2.93 16.87 -0.69
CA LEU A 98 2.55 16.16 -1.92
C LEU A 98 1.08 15.74 -1.84
N ASN A 99 0.36 15.97 -2.92
CA ASN A 99 -1.01 15.48 -3.12
C ASN A 99 -1.06 14.68 -4.41
N ALA A 100 -1.78 13.56 -4.39
CA ALA A 100 -2.08 12.81 -5.59
C ALA A 100 -3.57 12.44 -5.62
N SER A 101 -4.13 12.36 -6.82
CA SER A 101 -5.41 11.72 -7.05
C SER A 101 -5.32 10.86 -8.30
N LEU A 102 -6.00 9.72 -8.29
CA LEU A 102 -6.04 8.80 -9.41
C LEU A 102 -7.27 7.91 -9.32
N ARG A 103 -7.66 7.34 -10.44
CA ARG A 103 -8.63 6.26 -10.52
C ARG A 103 -7.93 4.97 -10.90
N VAL A 104 -8.16 3.91 -10.15
CA VAL A 104 -7.71 2.54 -10.47
C VAL A 104 -8.88 1.76 -11.02
N LEU A 105 -8.67 1.07 -12.12
CA LEU A 105 -9.54 0.02 -12.63
C LEU A 105 -8.75 -1.27 -12.60
N LEU A 106 -9.30 -2.29 -11.95
CA LEU A 106 -8.72 -3.62 -11.86
C LEU A 106 -9.62 -4.60 -12.61
N ASP A 107 -9.02 -5.29 -13.56
CA ASP A 107 -9.62 -6.42 -14.23
C ASP A 107 -8.85 -7.69 -13.90
N ASN A 108 -9.54 -8.68 -13.31
CA ASN A 108 -8.95 -9.97 -12.95
C ASN A 108 -9.20 -11.03 -14.04
N ASP A 109 -9.71 -10.63 -15.20
CA ASP A 109 -9.83 -11.47 -16.37
C ASP A 109 -9.48 -10.65 -17.62
N LEU A 110 -8.46 -11.08 -18.36
CA LEU A 110 -8.02 -10.37 -19.57
C LEU A 110 -9.03 -10.43 -20.73
N ASP A 111 -10.01 -11.33 -20.66
CA ASP A 111 -11.04 -11.52 -21.67
C ASP A 111 -12.35 -10.78 -21.35
N THR A 112 -12.49 -10.26 -20.12
CA THR A 112 -13.65 -9.45 -19.72
C THR A 112 -13.35 -7.98 -19.98
N GLU A 113 -14.33 -7.19 -20.48
CA GLU A 113 -14.14 -5.74 -20.71
C GLU A 113 -14.53 -4.88 -19.48
N ALA A 114 -15.05 -5.50 -18.43
CA ALA A 114 -15.65 -4.82 -17.29
C ALA A 114 -14.76 -4.94 -16.03
N ALA A 115 -14.24 -3.80 -15.58
CA ALA A 115 -13.43 -3.72 -14.38
C ALA A 115 -14.16 -4.31 -13.16
N THR A 116 -13.58 -5.36 -12.58
CA THR A 116 -14.04 -6.03 -11.36
C THR A 116 -13.91 -5.15 -10.11
N LEU A 117 -13.05 -4.13 -10.14
CA LEU A 117 -12.93 -3.14 -9.09
C LEU A 117 -12.59 -1.79 -9.72
N VAL A 118 -13.32 -0.75 -9.30
CA VAL A 118 -13.01 0.64 -9.64
C VAL A 118 -12.84 1.42 -8.35
N SER A 119 -11.70 2.08 -8.20
CA SER A 119 -11.35 2.82 -6.99
C SER A 119 -10.90 4.23 -7.33
N ASP A 120 -11.52 5.23 -6.73
CA ASP A 120 -11.04 6.62 -6.75
C ASP A 120 -10.19 6.85 -5.48
N LEU A 121 -8.94 7.29 -5.66
CA LEU A 121 -7.97 7.47 -4.57
C LEU A 121 -7.55 8.94 -4.48
N ILE A 122 -7.41 9.42 -3.24
CA ILE A 122 -6.84 10.74 -2.92
C ILE A 122 -5.79 10.55 -1.83
N LEU A 123 -4.55 10.89 -2.14
CA LEU A 123 -3.42 10.87 -1.22
C LEU A 123 -3.03 12.31 -0.86
N LYS A 124 -2.79 12.54 0.43
CA LYS A 124 -2.16 13.75 0.97
C LYS A 124 -1.08 13.34 1.95
N THR A 125 0.10 13.95 1.83
CA THR A 125 1.24 13.66 2.73
C THR A 125 2.28 14.78 2.67
N GLN A 126 3.24 14.78 3.60
CA GLN A 126 4.50 15.49 3.46
C GLN A 126 5.63 14.49 3.21
N VAL A 127 6.33 14.66 2.09
CA VAL A 127 7.36 13.73 1.62
C VAL A 127 8.74 14.30 1.92
N ASP A 128 9.55 13.52 2.60
CA ASP A 128 11.01 13.63 2.59
C ASP A 128 11.56 12.63 1.57
N LEU A 129 12.42 13.11 0.67
CA LEU A 129 12.99 12.27 -0.37
C LEU A 129 14.22 11.50 0.10
N GLY A 130 14.96 11.94 1.12
CA GLY A 130 16.13 11.22 1.66
C GLY A 130 17.02 10.57 0.60
N LEU A 131 17.35 11.30 -0.48
CA LEU A 131 17.93 10.74 -1.70
C LEU A 131 19.32 10.13 -1.48
N ALA A 132 20.10 10.67 -0.53
CA ALA A 132 21.44 10.18 -0.22
C ALA A 132 21.40 8.81 0.49
N GLU A 133 20.41 8.61 1.35
CA GLU A 133 20.22 7.39 2.12
C GLU A 133 19.30 6.37 1.44
N GLY A 134 18.57 6.79 0.39
CA GLY A 134 17.52 5.96 -0.23
C GLY A 134 16.33 5.70 0.71
N ARG A 135 16.14 6.58 1.70
CA ARG A 135 15.11 6.45 2.74
C ARG A 135 14.06 7.54 2.56
N HIS A 136 12.92 7.16 2.00
CA HIS A 136 11.81 8.08 1.80
C HIS A 136 10.89 8.07 3.02
N VAL A 137 10.46 9.25 3.45
CA VAL A 137 9.54 9.40 4.60
C VAL A 137 8.26 10.10 4.15
N LEU A 138 7.13 9.45 4.36
CA LEU A 138 5.80 10.00 4.16
C LEU A 138 5.19 10.30 5.52
N SER A 139 5.16 11.56 5.91
CA SER A 139 4.58 11.99 7.18
C SER A 139 3.17 12.55 6.98
N LYS A 140 2.32 12.43 8.01
CA LYS A 140 0.91 12.84 7.96
C LYS A 140 0.21 12.26 6.72
N LEU A 141 0.44 10.96 6.49
CA LEU A 141 -0.14 10.26 5.37
C LEU A 141 -1.65 10.17 5.59
N SER A 142 -2.41 10.55 4.58
CA SER A 142 -3.86 10.40 4.52
C SER A 142 -4.23 9.93 3.13
N LEU A 143 -4.73 8.71 3.05
CA LEU A 143 -5.16 8.06 1.82
C LEU A 143 -6.66 7.76 1.93
N GLN A 144 -7.45 8.45 1.13
CA GLN A 144 -8.88 8.22 1.01
C GLN A 144 -9.14 7.40 -0.25
N THR A 145 -9.97 6.38 -0.13
CA THR A 145 -10.31 5.47 -1.22
C THR A 145 -11.81 5.22 -1.23
N ASP A 146 -12.46 5.50 -2.35
CA ASP A 146 -13.84 5.12 -2.62
C ASP A 146 -13.82 4.01 -3.68
N SER A 147 -14.20 2.80 -3.28
CA SER A 147 -14.12 1.60 -4.12
C SER A 147 -15.49 1.05 -4.47
N ARG A 148 -15.62 0.53 -5.69
CA ARG A 148 -16.83 -0.11 -6.21
C ARG A 148 -16.44 -1.47 -6.79
N LEU A 149 -17.09 -2.53 -6.32
CA LEU A 149 -16.82 -3.89 -6.77
C LEU A 149 -17.82 -4.31 -7.86
N GLY A 150 -17.30 -4.76 -8.99
CA GLY A 150 -18.06 -5.18 -10.17
C GLY A 150 -19.10 -4.14 -10.58
N ASP A 151 -20.31 -4.62 -10.85
CA ASP A 151 -21.46 -3.79 -11.23
C ASP A 151 -22.24 -3.23 -10.04
N SER A 152 -21.76 -3.42 -8.81
CA SER A 152 -22.41 -2.85 -7.63
C SER A 152 -22.48 -1.33 -7.73
N GLN A 153 -23.60 -0.72 -7.35
CA GLN A 153 -23.69 0.73 -7.19
C GLN A 153 -23.14 1.20 -5.83
N ASP A 154 -22.89 0.27 -4.91
CA ASP A 154 -22.52 0.56 -3.54
C ASP A 154 -21.02 0.81 -3.37
N GLN A 155 -20.69 2.06 -3.05
CA GLN A 155 -19.33 2.48 -2.75
C GLN A 155 -18.91 2.08 -1.32
N GLN A 156 -17.77 1.41 -1.27
CA GLN A 156 -17.00 1.11 -0.07
C GLN A 156 -16.05 2.27 0.20
N LYS A 157 -16.05 2.80 1.42
CA LYS A 157 -15.08 3.85 1.79
C LYS A 157 -13.98 3.24 2.62
N ILE A 158 -12.73 3.56 2.30
CA ILE A 158 -11.54 3.11 3.01
C ILE A 158 -10.64 4.34 3.18
N ASN A 159 -10.36 4.69 4.43
CA ASN A 159 -9.42 5.75 4.77
C ASN A 159 -8.25 5.11 5.53
N LEU A 160 -7.04 5.42 5.10
CA LEU A 160 -5.82 5.07 5.79
C LEU A 160 -5.11 6.35 6.18
N ASP A 161 -4.96 6.58 7.47
CA ASP A 161 -4.12 7.64 8.02
C ASP A 161 -2.91 7.00 8.71
N ALA A 162 -1.74 7.65 8.63
CA ALA A 162 -0.57 7.23 9.38
C ALA A 162 0.27 8.45 9.77
N ALA A 163 0.85 8.42 10.97
CA ALA A 163 1.77 9.47 11.40
C ALA A 163 3.00 9.50 10.49
N GLU A 164 3.54 8.32 10.19
CA GLU A 164 4.74 8.15 9.37
C GLU A 164 4.71 6.81 8.63
N ALA A 165 5.10 6.82 7.35
CA ALA A 165 5.47 5.64 6.60
C ALA A 165 6.87 5.84 6.00
N ILE A 166 7.79 4.92 6.28
CA ILE A 166 9.18 4.96 5.84
C ILE A 166 9.40 3.85 4.83
N LEU A 167 9.91 4.21 3.66
CA LEU A 167 10.37 3.27 2.64
C LEU A 167 11.89 3.39 2.52
N ASP A 168 12.63 2.42 3.08
CA ASP A 168 14.08 2.30 2.95
C ASP A 168 14.35 1.39 1.74
N LEU A 169 14.62 1.99 0.58
CA LEU A 169 14.84 1.24 -0.67
C LEU A 169 16.15 0.45 -0.65
N GLY A 170 17.15 0.93 0.08
CA GLY A 170 18.45 0.25 0.20
C GLY A 170 18.33 -1.06 0.98
N LYS A 171 17.46 -1.10 1.99
CA LYS A 171 17.18 -2.31 2.77
C LYS A 171 15.92 -3.06 2.33
N GLN A 172 15.15 -2.51 1.40
CA GLN A 172 13.84 -3.02 1.00
C GLN A 172 12.89 -3.17 2.20
N GLN A 173 12.85 -2.16 3.07
CA GLN A 173 12.02 -2.17 4.28
C GLN A 173 10.92 -1.11 4.21
N LEU A 174 9.74 -1.48 4.70
CA LEU A 174 8.60 -0.58 4.88
C LEU A 174 8.18 -0.58 6.35
N THR A 175 8.19 0.59 6.98
CA THR A 175 7.65 0.78 8.33
C THR A 175 6.46 1.74 8.27
N VAL A 176 5.39 1.45 9.01
CA VAL A 176 4.24 2.34 9.23
C VAL A 176 3.99 2.48 10.71
N THR A 177 4.03 3.72 11.20
CA THR A 177 3.83 4.08 12.60
C THR A 177 2.50 4.81 12.77
N ASP A 178 1.77 4.46 13.83
CA ASP A 178 0.45 4.99 14.17
C ASP A 178 -0.52 4.94 12.97
N GLY A 179 -0.62 3.76 12.37
CA GLY A 179 -1.56 3.49 11.28
C GLY A 179 -2.98 3.37 11.80
N GLN A 180 -3.91 4.04 11.13
CA GLN A 180 -5.34 3.96 11.37
C GLN A 180 -6.05 3.68 10.05
N LEU A 181 -6.75 2.55 9.99
CA LEU A 181 -7.54 2.13 8.83
C LEU A 181 -9.03 2.15 9.21
N ASP A 182 -9.76 3.11 8.66
CA ASP A 182 -11.21 3.21 8.81
C ASP A 182 -11.90 2.76 7.54
N THR A 183 -12.87 1.85 7.66
CA THR A 183 -13.60 1.30 6.54
C THR A 183 -15.10 1.46 6.76
N SER A 184 -15.84 1.64 5.67
CA SER A 184 -17.30 1.60 5.64
C SER A 184 -17.73 0.66 4.53
N LEU A 185 -17.97 -0.59 4.93
CA LEU A 185 -18.23 -1.69 4.01
C LEU A 185 -19.73 -1.91 3.81
N LEU A 186 -20.17 -2.13 2.58
CA LEU A 186 -21.54 -2.49 2.22
C LEU A 186 -21.49 -3.66 1.24
N HIS A 187 -21.74 -4.86 1.76
CA HIS A 187 -21.69 -6.08 0.95
C HIS A 187 -22.77 -7.05 1.43
N PRO A 188 -23.51 -7.74 0.54
CA PRO A 188 -24.58 -8.67 0.94
C PRO A 188 -24.13 -9.72 1.97
N ARG A 189 -22.91 -10.27 1.82
CA ARG A 189 -22.31 -11.22 2.77
C ARG A 189 -21.98 -10.63 4.15
N LEU A 190 -21.89 -9.31 4.24
CA LEU A 190 -21.72 -8.59 5.50
C LEU A 190 -23.05 -8.02 6.00
N GLY A 191 -24.19 -8.37 5.40
CA GLY A 191 -25.52 -7.84 5.72
C GLY A 191 -25.88 -6.57 4.95
N GLU A 192 -27.15 -6.17 5.02
CA GLU A 192 -27.75 -5.11 4.19
C GLU A 192 -27.34 -3.67 4.60
N LYS A 193 -26.76 -3.49 5.79
CA LYS A 193 -26.38 -2.16 6.32
C LYS A 193 -24.90 -1.90 6.08
N ARG A 194 -24.48 -0.62 6.06
CA ARG A 194 -23.05 -0.29 6.11
C ARG A 194 -22.44 -0.79 7.43
N LEU A 195 -21.25 -1.37 7.34
CA LEU A 195 -20.43 -1.84 8.45
C LEU A 195 -19.23 -0.92 8.59
N PRO A 196 -19.23 0.00 9.58
CA PRO A 196 -18.05 0.75 9.91
C PRO A 196 -17.08 -0.14 10.71
N LEU A 197 -15.81 -0.20 10.31
CA LEU A 197 -14.74 -0.83 11.08
C LEU A 197 -13.57 0.14 11.17
N ALA A 198 -12.92 0.18 12.32
CA ALA A 198 -11.76 1.02 12.57
C ALA A 198 -10.63 0.15 13.13
N MET A 199 -9.45 0.23 12.53
CA MET A 199 -8.30 -0.60 12.88
C MET A 199 -7.06 0.28 13.13
N GLY A 200 -6.60 0.33 14.37
CA GLY A 200 -5.27 0.85 14.71
C GLY A 200 -4.21 -0.25 14.53
N PHE A 201 -3.03 0.10 14.02
CA PHE A 201 -1.92 -0.82 13.84
C PHE A 201 -0.56 -0.14 13.71
N GLN A 202 0.50 -0.93 13.88
CA GLN A 202 1.84 -0.65 13.38
C GLN A 202 2.27 -1.76 12.43
N LEU A 203 3.05 -1.41 11.40
CA LEU A 203 3.53 -2.36 10.41
C LEU A 203 5.05 -2.24 10.24
N ASP A 204 5.75 -3.35 10.26
CA ASP A 204 7.11 -3.45 9.72
C ASP A 204 7.15 -4.58 8.71
N ALA A 205 7.65 -4.30 7.50
CA ALA A 205 7.75 -5.26 6.43
C ALA A 205 9.16 -5.28 5.86
N ASP A 206 9.67 -6.48 5.63
CA ASP A 206 10.86 -6.76 4.84
C ASP A 206 10.39 -7.27 3.47
N LEU A 207 10.50 -6.41 2.47
CA LEU A 207 10.01 -6.69 1.12
C LEU A 207 10.91 -7.68 0.38
N GLN A 208 12.19 -7.80 0.78
CA GLN A 208 13.10 -8.78 0.21
C GLN A 208 12.76 -10.19 0.71
N ALA A 209 12.61 -10.32 2.02
CA ALA A 209 12.24 -11.57 2.68
C ALA A 209 10.75 -11.90 2.49
N GLN A 210 9.95 -10.94 1.99
CA GLN A 210 8.49 -11.03 1.87
C GLN A 210 7.82 -11.36 3.20
N THR A 211 8.27 -10.70 4.27
CA THR A 211 7.71 -10.87 5.61
C THR A 211 7.17 -9.55 6.13
N ALA A 212 6.16 -9.59 6.99
CA ALA A 212 5.70 -8.43 7.72
C ALA A 212 5.25 -8.77 9.13
N GLN A 213 5.29 -7.78 10.01
CA GLN A 213 4.76 -7.84 11.37
C GLN A 213 3.74 -6.73 11.52
N LEU A 214 2.49 -7.12 11.72
CA LEU A 214 1.41 -6.24 12.12
C LEU A 214 1.31 -6.29 13.64
N ARG A 215 1.64 -5.19 14.30
CA ARG A 215 1.66 -5.08 15.76
C ARG A 215 0.63 -4.11 16.26
N GLU A 216 0.32 -4.22 17.54
CA GLU A 216 -0.63 -3.35 18.23
C GLU A 216 -1.95 -3.26 17.46
N LEU A 217 -2.36 -4.38 16.84
CA LEU A 217 -3.60 -4.45 16.11
C LEU A 217 -4.73 -4.18 17.10
N HIS A 218 -5.56 -3.20 16.79
CA HIS A 218 -6.77 -2.90 17.55
C HIS A 218 -7.91 -2.61 16.58
N LEU A 219 -8.72 -3.64 16.33
CA LEU A 219 -9.89 -3.58 15.47
C LEU A 219 -11.14 -3.33 16.32
N THR A 220 -11.92 -2.32 15.95
CA THR A 220 -13.18 -1.98 16.58
C THR A 220 -14.30 -1.84 15.57
N GLY A 221 -15.54 -2.00 16.03
CA GLY A 221 -16.72 -1.89 15.19
C GLY A 221 -18.02 -1.79 15.99
N PRO A 222 -19.18 -1.84 15.31
CA PRO A 222 -20.47 -1.82 15.98
C PRO A 222 -20.68 -3.05 16.88
N ASP A 223 -21.76 -3.00 17.65
CA ASP A 223 -22.21 -4.13 18.47
C ASP A 223 -21.15 -4.66 19.46
N GLY A 224 -20.25 -3.77 19.90
CA GLY A 224 -19.22 -4.07 20.91
C GLY A 224 -18.02 -4.85 20.38
N LEU A 225 -17.78 -4.88 19.05
CA LEU A 225 -16.57 -5.48 18.50
C LEU A 225 -15.34 -4.71 18.97
N ALA A 226 -14.48 -5.38 19.73
CA ALA A 226 -13.14 -4.94 20.07
C ALA A 226 -12.20 -6.16 20.05
N LEU A 227 -11.26 -6.17 19.12
CA LEU A 227 -10.28 -7.23 18.91
C LEU A 227 -8.89 -6.63 18.95
N THR A 228 -8.00 -7.23 19.73
CA THR A 228 -6.58 -6.90 19.77
C THR A 228 -5.73 -8.05 19.25
N GLY A 229 -4.51 -7.78 18.80
CA GLY A 229 -3.61 -8.85 18.41
C GLY A 229 -2.27 -8.41 17.84
N ASN A 230 -1.49 -9.41 17.45
CA ASN A 230 -0.29 -9.24 16.65
C ASN A 230 -0.22 -10.37 15.63
N LEU A 231 0.12 -10.04 14.39
CA LEU A 231 0.19 -10.98 13.27
C LEU A 231 1.57 -10.88 12.61
N ASN A 232 2.16 -12.02 12.32
CA ASN A 232 3.26 -12.14 11.37
C ASN A 232 2.67 -12.60 10.03
N LEU A 233 3.19 -12.04 8.95
CA LEU A 233 2.84 -12.37 7.59
C LEU A 233 4.09 -12.84 6.87
N ASP A 234 3.94 -13.87 6.04
CA ASP A 234 4.99 -14.44 5.20
C ASP A 234 4.46 -14.57 3.76
N GLU A 235 5.35 -14.62 2.76
CA GLU A 235 5.01 -14.76 1.34
C GLU A 235 4.10 -13.63 0.79
N LEU A 236 4.36 -12.39 1.21
CA LEU A 236 3.52 -11.21 0.96
C LEU A 236 3.04 -11.02 -0.49
N PHE A 237 3.85 -11.39 -1.48
CA PHE A 237 3.56 -11.09 -2.89
C PHE A 237 3.06 -12.29 -3.70
N THR A 238 3.11 -13.50 -3.15
CA THR A 238 2.76 -14.73 -3.85
C THR A 238 1.52 -15.37 -3.23
N ALA A 239 1.66 -15.95 -2.05
CA ALA A 239 0.62 -16.69 -1.34
C ALA A 239 0.64 -16.31 0.14
N PRO A 240 0.25 -15.07 0.48
CA PRO A 240 0.44 -14.53 1.80
C PRO A 240 -0.17 -15.43 2.88
N THR A 241 0.65 -15.84 3.84
CA THR A 241 0.20 -16.58 5.02
C THR A 241 0.30 -15.68 6.24
N TYR A 242 -0.53 -15.91 7.25
CA TYR A 242 -0.50 -15.17 8.49
C TYR A 242 -0.51 -16.10 9.69
N ARG A 243 0.18 -15.70 10.75
CA ARG A 243 0.18 -16.38 12.06
C ARG A 243 0.25 -15.38 13.19
N GLY A 244 -0.42 -15.64 14.30
CA GLY A 244 -0.34 -14.72 15.43
C GLY A 244 -1.27 -15.09 16.58
N GLN A 245 -1.52 -14.10 17.43
CA GLN A 245 -2.48 -14.21 18.52
C GLN A 245 -3.47 -13.07 18.44
N VAL A 246 -4.74 -13.40 18.63
CA VAL A 246 -5.81 -12.41 18.74
C VAL A 246 -6.59 -12.63 20.02
N GLN A 247 -7.12 -11.53 20.53
CA GLN A 247 -8.01 -11.50 21.67
C GLN A 247 -9.23 -10.66 21.32
N LEU A 248 -10.40 -11.28 21.45
CA LEU A 248 -11.71 -10.64 21.34
C LEU A 248 -12.21 -10.33 22.74
N GLU A 249 -12.50 -9.05 23.00
CA GLU A 249 -13.13 -8.65 24.25
C GLU A 249 -14.55 -9.24 24.37
N PRO A 250 -15.07 -9.47 25.60
CA PRO A 250 -16.42 -9.99 25.78
C PRO A 250 -17.47 -9.14 25.05
N LEU A 251 -18.20 -9.75 24.10
CA LEU A 251 -19.34 -9.12 23.43
C LEU A 251 -20.49 -10.09 23.19
N SER A 252 -21.63 -9.55 22.77
CA SER A 252 -22.75 -10.37 22.31
C SER A 252 -22.57 -10.73 20.84
N LEU A 253 -22.48 -12.03 20.52
CA LEU A 253 -22.37 -12.48 19.12
C LEU A 253 -23.71 -12.43 18.39
N ARG A 254 -24.82 -12.24 19.10
CA ARG A 254 -26.17 -12.34 18.51
C ARG A 254 -26.41 -11.32 17.39
N PRO A 255 -26.07 -10.02 17.53
CA PRO A 255 -26.22 -9.05 16.44
C PRO A 255 -25.40 -9.45 15.22
N TRP A 256 -24.17 -9.92 15.42
CA TRP A 256 -23.28 -10.39 14.36
C TRP A 256 -23.81 -11.62 13.62
N LEU A 257 -24.25 -12.64 14.36
CA LEU A 257 -24.83 -13.86 13.78
C LEU A 257 -26.15 -13.59 13.04
N THR A 258 -26.96 -12.65 13.54
CA THR A 258 -28.18 -12.21 12.85
C THR A 258 -27.84 -11.48 11.55
N ARG A 259 -26.86 -10.58 11.62
CA ARG A 259 -26.40 -9.79 10.47
C ARG A 259 -25.84 -10.66 9.34
N LEU A 260 -25.14 -11.74 9.70
CA LEU A 260 -24.54 -12.69 8.76
C LEU A 260 -25.47 -13.84 8.36
N ASP A 261 -26.73 -13.82 8.82
CA ASP A 261 -27.70 -14.91 8.63
C ASP A 261 -27.15 -16.30 9.05
N ALA A 262 -26.39 -16.32 10.14
CA ALA A 262 -25.65 -17.47 10.64
C ALA A 262 -26.09 -17.89 12.06
N MET A 263 -27.27 -17.47 12.50
CA MET A 263 -27.76 -17.78 13.86
C MET A 263 -28.05 -19.28 14.00
N PRO A 264 -27.35 -20.00 14.90
CA PRO A 264 -27.65 -21.40 15.16
C PRO A 264 -28.93 -21.55 15.98
N ALA A 265 -29.55 -22.73 15.91
CA ALA A 265 -30.62 -23.08 16.84
C ALA A 265 -30.04 -23.25 18.25
N THR A 266 -30.45 -22.39 19.18
CA THR A 266 -30.00 -22.44 20.58
C THR A 266 -31.13 -22.89 21.51
N ALA A 267 -30.78 -23.61 22.57
CA ALA A 267 -31.76 -24.04 23.58
C ALA A 267 -32.26 -22.89 24.47
N SER A 268 -31.50 -21.78 24.53
CA SER A 268 -31.82 -20.59 25.32
C SER A 268 -31.81 -19.35 24.43
N ASP A 269 -32.66 -18.38 24.75
CA ASP A 269 -32.72 -17.04 24.16
C ASP A 269 -31.57 -16.12 24.61
N THR A 270 -30.85 -16.49 25.68
CA THR A 270 -29.67 -15.76 26.17
C THR A 270 -28.34 -16.35 25.71
N ALA A 271 -28.36 -17.48 24.99
CA ALA A 271 -27.14 -18.08 24.46
C ALA A 271 -26.39 -17.08 23.55
N LEU A 272 -25.05 -17.10 23.61
CA LEU A 272 -24.15 -16.26 22.81
C LEU A 272 -24.21 -14.75 23.12
N SER A 273 -24.77 -14.38 24.27
CA SER A 273 -24.84 -12.97 24.70
C SER A 273 -23.53 -12.43 25.29
N GLU A 274 -22.63 -13.32 25.70
CA GLU A 274 -21.31 -12.98 26.23
C GLU A 274 -20.32 -14.02 25.71
N ALA A 275 -19.52 -13.61 24.74
CA ALA A 275 -18.46 -14.43 24.18
C ALA A 275 -17.18 -13.62 24.15
N SER A 276 -16.10 -14.24 24.59
CA SER A 276 -14.74 -13.76 24.41
C SER A 276 -13.91 -14.88 23.79
N LEU A 277 -12.83 -14.51 23.14
CA LEU A 277 -11.95 -15.46 22.48
C LEU A 277 -10.51 -15.00 22.69
N THR A 278 -9.66 -15.91 23.12
CA THR A 278 -8.21 -15.75 22.99
C THR A 278 -7.71 -16.96 22.25
N SER A 279 -7.14 -16.74 21.06
CA SER A 279 -6.79 -17.85 20.19
C SER A 279 -5.53 -17.52 19.39
N PRO A 280 -4.61 -18.49 19.23
CA PRO A 280 -3.68 -18.43 18.13
C PRO A 280 -4.47 -18.49 16.81
N VAL A 281 -4.07 -17.68 15.84
CA VAL A 281 -4.65 -17.69 14.51
C VAL A 281 -3.57 -18.02 13.51
N GLU A 282 -3.91 -18.84 12.53
CA GLU A 282 -3.10 -19.05 11.35
C GLU A 282 -4.00 -19.23 10.13
N GLY A 283 -3.48 -18.86 8.96
CA GLY A 283 -4.23 -19.03 7.72
C GLY A 283 -3.47 -18.54 6.51
N ILE A 284 -4.14 -18.67 5.37
CA ILE A 284 -3.68 -18.16 4.08
C ILE A 284 -4.64 -17.07 3.62
N CYS A 285 -4.10 -15.93 3.21
CA CYS A 285 -4.84 -14.91 2.49
C CYS A 285 -5.04 -15.39 1.06
N ASN A 286 -6.05 -16.23 0.83
CA ASN A 286 -6.35 -16.71 -0.51
C ASN A 286 -6.72 -15.50 -1.41
N PRO A 287 -6.08 -15.30 -2.57
CA PRO A 287 -6.43 -14.20 -3.48
C PRO A 287 -7.84 -14.28 -4.09
N SER A 288 -8.70 -15.26 -3.75
CA SER A 288 -10.13 -15.17 -4.07
C SER A 288 -11.03 -16.03 -3.19
N PRO A 289 -12.02 -15.40 -2.52
CA PRO A 289 -13.30 -16.02 -2.19
C PRO A 289 -14.48 -15.39 -2.96
N TRP A 290 -14.22 -14.63 -4.03
CA TRP A 290 -15.25 -13.86 -4.77
C TRP A 290 -15.82 -14.59 -5.99
N THR A 291 -15.61 -15.90 -6.09
CA THR A 291 -16.31 -16.80 -7.00
C THR A 291 -17.15 -17.79 -6.20
N ALA A 292 -18.34 -17.37 -5.78
CA ALA A 292 -19.46 -18.26 -5.45
C ALA A 292 -20.77 -17.48 -5.53
#